data_AF-A0A0F9RMS9-F1
#
_entry.id   AF-A0A0F9RMS9-F1
#
_cell.length_a   1.000
_cell.length_b   1.000
_cell.length_c   1.000
_cell.angle_alpha   90.00
_cell.angle_beta   90.00
_cell.angle_gamma   90.00
#
_symmetry.space_group_name_H-M   'P 1'
#
loop_
_entity.id
_entity.type
_entity.pdbx_description
1 polymer ?
#
loop_
_entity_poly.entity_id
_entity_poly.type
_entity_poly.pdbx_seq_one_letter_code
_entity_poly.pdbx_strand_id
1 'polypeptide(L)'
;MGKKMIEKNIELSAEFSRFLFEHPELEEKIPLGADIILLPEFNPDLKKFNSEMGRKLEANGTKVIYVKIEKLKPKILSRIEGVNLETARII
;
A
#
# COMPACT_ATOMS: atom_id res chain seq x y z
N MET A 1 -12.44 -11.64 -9.36
CA MET A 1 -11.60 -11.53 -8.14
C MET A 1 -10.20 -11.00 -8.43
N GLY A 2 -9.46 -11.54 -9.42
CA GLY A 2 -8.07 -11.14 -9.72
C GLY A 2 -7.86 -9.65 -10.01
N LYS A 3 -8.69 -9.03 -10.88
CA LYS A 3 -8.56 -7.60 -11.22
C LYS A 3 -8.57 -6.67 -10.00
N LYS A 4 -9.51 -6.89 -9.07
CA LYS A 4 -9.63 -6.11 -7.82
C LYS A 4 -8.41 -6.27 -6.89
N MET A 5 -7.79 -7.46 -6.87
CA MET A 5 -6.58 -7.67 -6.08
C MET A 5 -5.36 -6.96 -6.70
N ILE A 6 -5.27 -6.96 -8.03
CA ILE A 6 -4.23 -6.22 -8.77
C ILE A 6 -4.35 -4.72 -8.48
N GLU A 7 -5.55 -4.13 -8.63
CA GLU A 7 -5.79 -2.71 -8.34
C GLU A 7 -5.37 -2.32 -6.92
N LYS A 8 -5.77 -3.11 -5.91
CA LYS A 8 -5.37 -2.87 -4.53
C LYS A 8 -3.86 -3.01 -4.31
N ASN A 9 -3.20 -3.94 -4.99
CA ASN A 9 -1.75 -4.09 -4.90
C ASN A 9 -1.01 -2.92 -5.56
N ILE A 10 -1.53 -2.37 -6.65
CA ILE A 10 -0.98 -1.15 -7.27
C ILE A 10 -1.08 0.02 -6.30
N GLU A 11 -2.26 0.22 -5.68
CA GLU A 11 -2.44 1.28 -4.67
C GLU A 11 -1.50 1.09 -3.47
N LEU A 12 -1.43 -0.12 -2.92
CA LEU A 12 -0.60 -0.42 -1.76
C LEU A 12 0.90 -0.31 -2.08
N SER A 13 1.31 -0.68 -3.29
CA SER A 13 2.70 -0.54 -3.75
C SER A 13 3.07 0.93 -3.89
N ALA A 14 2.18 1.76 -4.44
CA ALA A 14 2.41 3.20 -4.53
C ALA A 14 2.55 3.85 -3.14
N GLU A 15 1.74 3.44 -2.16
CA GLU A 15 1.90 3.90 -0.78
C GLU A 15 3.21 3.40 -0.15
N PHE A 16 3.58 2.15 -0.39
CA PHE A 16 4.82 1.60 0.16
C PHE A 16 6.05 2.28 -0.44
N SER A 17 6.05 2.61 -1.75
CA SER A 17 7.11 3.43 -2.36
C SER A 17 7.24 4.79 -1.69
N ARG A 18 6.11 5.48 -1.39
CA ARG A 18 6.13 6.74 -0.64
C ARG A 18 6.72 6.57 0.75
N PHE A 19 6.35 5.50 1.44
CA PHE A 19 6.88 5.18 2.76
C PHE A 19 8.41 4.99 2.71
N LEU A 20 8.94 4.27 1.72
CA LEU A 20 10.39 4.08 1.59
C LEU A 20 11.15 5.39 1.35
N PHE A 21 10.58 6.33 0.59
CA PHE A 21 11.19 7.67 0.43
C PHE A 21 11.32 8.43 1.76
N GLU A 22 10.36 8.24 2.68
CA GLU A 22 10.41 8.83 4.03
C GLU A 22 11.29 8.02 5.01
N HIS A 23 11.64 6.77 4.65
CA HIS A 23 12.32 5.80 5.50
C HIS A 23 13.45 5.05 4.74
N PRO A 24 14.49 5.76 4.26
CA PRO A 24 15.56 5.16 3.46
C PRO A 24 16.31 4.03 4.19
N GLU A 25 16.37 4.07 5.53
CA GLU A 25 16.98 3.02 6.35
C GLU A 25 16.28 1.66 6.25
N LEU A 26 15.02 1.65 5.80
CA LEU A 26 14.28 0.42 5.52
C LEU A 26 14.59 -0.11 4.12
N GLU A 27 14.75 0.78 3.13
CA GLU A 27 15.14 0.43 1.76
C GLU A 27 16.50 -0.28 1.73
N GLU A 28 17.48 0.24 2.49
CA GLU A 28 18.81 -0.37 2.60
C GLU A 28 18.81 -1.80 3.13
N LYS A 29 17.77 -2.20 3.87
CA LYS A 29 17.60 -3.57 4.40
C LYS A 29 16.97 -4.52 3.39
N ILE A 30 16.39 -4.00 2.31
CA ILE A 30 15.78 -4.81 1.26
C ILE A 30 16.90 -5.43 0.42
N PRO A 31 17.01 -6.77 0.35
CA PRO A 31 18.07 -7.38 -0.42
C PRO A 31 17.94 -7.07 -1.92
N LEU A 32 19.05 -6.71 -2.56
CA LEU A 32 19.08 -6.48 -4.00
C LEU A 32 18.54 -7.70 -4.76
N GLY A 33 17.67 -7.45 -5.73
CA GLY A 33 17.05 -8.48 -6.57
C GLY A 33 16.01 -9.34 -5.87
N ALA A 34 15.54 -8.96 -4.67
CA ALA A 34 14.40 -9.61 -4.03
C ALA A 34 13.07 -9.01 -4.51
N ASP A 35 12.09 -9.88 -4.80
CA ASP A 35 10.72 -9.48 -5.04
C ASP A 35 10.02 -9.14 -3.71
N ILE A 36 9.34 -8.01 -3.69
CA ILE A 36 8.63 -7.53 -2.50
C ILE A 36 7.18 -8.03 -2.52
N ILE A 37 6.77 -8.73 -1.46
CA ILE A 37 5.40 -9.18 -1.26
C ILE A 37 4.79 -8.45 -0.06
N LEU A 38 3.83 -7.57 -0.35
CA LEU A 38 3.13 -6.78 0.66
C LEU A 38 2.04 -7.63 1.33
N LEU A 39 2.06 -7.72 2.65
CA LEU A 39 1.10 -8.47 3.47
C LEU A 39 0.30 -7.51 4.35
N PRO A 40 -0.84 -6.98 3.86
CA PRO A 40 -1.68 -6.06 4.63
C PRO A 40 -2.52 -6.82 5.67
N GLU A 41 -2.18 -6.69 6.95
CA GLU A 41 -2.91 -7.35 8.06
C GLU A 41 -4.36 -6.87 8.16
N PHE A 42 -4.62 -5.62 7.77
CA PHE A 42 -5.95 -5.01 7.71
C PHE A 42 -6.80 -5.47 6.51
N ASN A 43 -6.27 -6.33 5.62
CA ASN A 43 -7.01 -6.90 4.49
C ASN A 43 -6.73 -8.41 4.34
N PRO A 44 -7.45 -9.27 5.08
CA PRO A 44 -7.18 -10.71 5.11
C PRO A 44 -7.21 -11.39 3.73
N ASP A 45 -8.14 -10.99 2.86
CA ASP A 45 -8.26 -11.54 1.51
C ASP A 45 -7.04 -11.20 0.64
N LEU A 46 -6.61 -9.95 0.67
CA LEU A 46 -5.44 -9.48 -0.08
C LEU A 46 -4.15 -10.09 0.49
N LYS A 47 -4.03 -10.17 1.81
CA LYS A 47 -2.92 -10.85 2.49
C LYS A 47 -2.81 -12.31 2.05
N LYS A 48 -3.92 -13.05 2.05
CA LYS A 48 -3.94 -14.46 1.62
C LYS A 48 -3.49 -14.57 0.16
N PHE A 49 -4.10 -13.80 -0.74
CA PHE A 49 -3.74 -13.76 -2.16
C PHE A 49 -2.23 -13.46 -2.38
N ASN A 50 -1.71 -12.43 -1.73
CA ASN A 50 -0.30 -12.04 -1.84
C ASN A 50 0.64 -13.11 -1.25
N SER A 51 0.26 -13.73 -0.13
CA SER A 51 1.06 -14.81 0.49
C SER A 51 1.13 -16.05 -0.40
N GLU A 52 0.05 -16.41 -1.09
CA GLU A 52 0.04 -17.52 -2.04
C GLU A 52 0.91 -17.21 -3.26
N MET A 53 0.90 -15.95 -3.73
CA MET A 53 1.78 -15.47 -4.80
C MET A 53 3.25 -15.52 -4.39
N GLY A 54 3.59 -15.01 -3.20
CA GLY A 54 4.95 -15.05 -2.66
C GLY A 54 5.50 -16.48 -2.57
N ARG A 55 4.70 -17.42 -2.04
CA ARG A 55 5.09 -18.83 -1.96
C ARG A 55 5.37 -19.47 -3.33
N LYS A 56 4.61 -19.07 -4.35
CA LYS A 56 4.87 -19.54 -5.73
C LYS A 56 6.17 -19.00 -6.29
N LEU A 57 6.50 -17.73 -6.01
CA LEU A 57 7.78 -17.14 -6.40
C LEU A 57 8.95 -17.81 -5.67
N GLU A 58 8.83 -18.04 -4.37
CA GLU A 58 9.81 -18.80 -3.59
C GLU A 58 10.03 -20.21 -4.16
N ALA A 59 8.94 -20.92 -4.49
CA ALA A 59 9.01 -22.26 -5.09
C ALA A 59 9.71 -22.26 -6.47
N ASN A 60 9.71 -21.13 -7.18
CA ASN A 60 10.40 -20.94 -8.46
C ASN A 60 11.84 -20.44 -8.29
N GLY A 61 12.35 -20.35 -7.05
CA GLY A 61 13.71 -19.90 -6.75
C GLY A 61 13.89 -18.38 -6.69
N THR A 62 12.81 -17.60 -6.82
CA THR A 62 12.87 -16.14 -6.65
C THR A 62 13.11 -15.81 -5.18
N LYS A 63 14.06 -14.91 -4.92
CA LYS A 63 14.27 -14.35 -3.59
C LYS A 63 13.11 -13.42 -3.26
N VAL A 64 12.38 -13.69 -2.19
CA VAL A 64 11.20 -12.92 -1.78
C VAL A 64 11.44 -12.28 -0.41
N ILE A 65 10.99 -11.04 -0.25
CA ILE A 65 10.86 -10.39 1.06
C ILE A 65 9.38 -10.12 1.35
N TYR A 66 8.92 -10.56 2.52
CA TYR A 66 7.56 -10.32 2.98
C TYR A 66 7.52 -9.08 3.87
N VAL A 67 6.77 -8.07 3.44
CA VAL A 67 6.58 -6.82 4.19
C VAL A 67 5.21 -6.85 4.84
N LYS A 68 5.17 -6.95 6.17
CA LYS A 68 3.92 -6.89 6.93
C LYS A 68 3.50 -5.44 7.14
N ILE A 69 2.28 -5.11 6.74
CA ILE A 69 1.71 -3.77 6.89
C ILE A 69 0.51 -3.88 7.82
N GLU A 70 0.66 -3.40 9.05
CA GLU A 70 -0.36 -3.55 10.09
C GLU A 70 -1.61 -2.71 9.81
N LYS A 71 -1.42 -1.47 9.33
CA LYS A 71 -2.49 -0.52 9.03
C LYS A 71 -2.00 0.56 8.06
N LEU A 72 -2.94 1.19 7.35
CA LEU A 72 -2.69 2.45 6.66
C LEU A 72 -3.07 3.62 7.55
N LYS A 73 -2.32 4.73 7.46
CA LYS A 73 -2.78 6.00 8.03
C LYS A 73 -4.10 6.38 7.35
N PRO A 74 -5.07 6.97 8.09
CA PRO A 74 -6.27 7.52 7.46
C PRO A 74 -5.88 8.49 6.34
N LYS A 75 -6.64 8.50 5.24
CA LYS A 75 -6.47 9.54 4.21
C LYS A 75 -6.63 10.89 4.91
N ILE A 76 -5.63 11.76 4.76
CA ILE A 76 -5.60 13.07 5.42
C ILE A 76 -6.90 13.80 5.04
N LEU A 77 -7.67 14.18 6.04
CA LEU A 77 -8.95 14.89 5.87
C LEU A 77 -8.70 16.33 5.37
N SER A 78 -9.79 17.04 5.08
CA SER A 78 -9.76 18.42 4.59
C SER A 78 -8.82 19.32 5.40
N ARG A 79 -8.04 20.14 4.69
CA ARG A 79 -7.14 21.17 5.26
C ARG A 79 -7.75 22.57 5.21
N ILE A 80 -9.06 22.68 4.98
CA ILE A 80 -9.75 23.97 4.87
C ILE A 80 -9.74 24.65 6.24
N GLU A 81 -9.20 25.86 6.26
CA GLU A 81 -9.38 26.82 7.35
C GLU A 81 -10.22 27.98 6.82
N GLY A 82 -11.27 28.36 7.57
CA GLY A 82 -12.11 29.51 7.25
C GLY A 82 -13.11 29.28 6.11
N VAL A 83 -14.13 28.44 6.35
CA VAL A 83 -15.27 28.32 5.42
C VAL A 83 -16.40 29.25 5.85
N ASN A 84 -16.99 30.00 4.90
CA ASN A 84 -18.21 30.79 5.11
C ASN A 84 -19.19 30.50 3.96
N LEU A 85 -20.49 30.49 4.27
CA LEU A 85 -21.58 30.25 3.34
C LEU A 85 -22.39 31.54 3.20
N GLU A 86 -22.51 32.06 1.98
CA GLU A 86 -23.36 33.21 1.67
C GLU A 86 -24.47 32.83 0.69
N THR A 87 -25.69 33.23 1.00
CA THR A 87 -26.84 33.02 0.12
C THR A 87 -26.96 34.19 -0.85
N ALA A 88 -26.74 33.96 -2.14
CA ALA A 88 -27.04 34.96 -3.16
C ALA A 88 -28.55 35.14 -3.30
N ARG A 89 -29.06 36.33 -2.98
CA ARG A 89 -30.40 36.74 -3.44
C ARG A 89 -30.24 37.21 -4.88
N ILE A 90 -30.67 36.40 -5.83
CA ILE A 90 -30.94 36.89 -7.19
C ILE A 90 -32.21 37.73 -7.07
N ILE A 91 -32.05 39.03 -7.27
CA ILE A 91 -33.15 40.01 -7.33
C ILE A 91 -33.57 40.15 -8.79
#